data_AF-A0A6N9BVE1-F1
#
_entry.id   AF-A0A6N9BVE1-F1
#
_cell.length_a   1.000
_cell.length_b   1.000
_cell.length_c   1.000
_cell.angle_alpha   90.00
_cell.angle_beta   90.00
_cell.angle_gamma   90.00
#
_symmetry.space_group_name_H-M   'P 1'
#
loop_
_entity.id
_entity.type
_entity.pdbx_description
1 polymer ?
#
loop_
_entity_poly.entity_id
_entity_poly.type
_entity_poly.pdbx_seq_one_letter_code
_entity_poly.pdbx_strand_id
1 'polypeptide(L)'
;MFDLTADQEQRAVRLHRESLVVDSLSPGPIGCSAEMERCYAERLSRGMPFLAARTEVQRHIETLLLAGRYPAWRDAWYDSGVDAGSCTVGVFGPYGNWTYQQAVHDLALWQRRFDTLDWLEKVRAAPDVERIGAGGRKGVILNFQNARAIED
;
A
#
# COMPACT_ATOMS: atom_id res chain seq x y z
N MET A 1 11.68 16.42 11.61
CA MET A 1 10.76 16.49 12.76
C MET A 1 10.35 17.94 12.89
N PHE A 2 9.07 18.24 13.06
CA PHE A 2 8.60 19.62 13.23
C PHE A 2 8.80 20.04 14.70
N ASP A 3 9.33 21.24 14.95
CA ASP A 3 9.38 21.83 16.29
C ASP A 3 8.01 22.43 16.64
N LEU A 4 7.08 21.57 17.07
CA LEU A 4 5.75 21.99 17.53
C LEU A 4 5.78 22.26 19.03
N THR A 5 5.06 23.30 19.46
CA THR A 5 4.72 23.46 20.87
C THR A 5 3.70 22.38 21.30
N ALA A 6 3.55 22.15 22.60
CA ALA A 6 2.55 21.20 23.12
C ALA A 6 1.12 21.51 22.63
N ASP A 7 0.74 22.78 22.57
CA ASP A 7 -0.58 23.20 22.06
C ASP A 7 -0.73 22.92 20.56
N GLN A 8 0.33 23.09 19.77
CA GLN A 8 0.33 22.80 18.34
C GLN A 8 0.25 21.30 18.08
N GLU A 9 0.95 20.49 18.88
CA GLU A 9 0.88 19.03 18.82
C GLU A 9 -0.53 18.54 19.18
N GLN A 10 -1.11 19.04 20.26
CA GLN A 10 -2.48 18.69 20.65
C GLN A 10 -3.50 19.09 19.58
N ARG A 11 -3.34 20.27 18.98
CA ARG A 11 -4.16 20.72 17.85
C ARG A 11 -3.99 19.81 16.63
N ALA A 12 -2.76 19.42 16.30
CA ALA A 12 -2.49 18.53 15.16
C ALA A 12 -3.14 17.16 15.35
N VAL A 13 -3.01 16.56 16.54
CA VAL A 13 -3.67 15.29 16.89
C VAL A 13 -5.18 15.41 16.76
N ARG A 14 -5.78 16.50 17.25
CA ARG A 14 -7.22 16.72 17.11
C ARG A 14 -7.65 16.83 15.64
N LEU A 15 -7.00 17.69 14.86
CA LEU A 15 -7.30 17.86 13.43
C LEU A 15 -7.19 16.55 12.67
N HIS A 16 -6.16 15.76 12.98
CA HIS A 16 -5.94 14.48 12.35
C HIS A 16 -7.03 13.45 12.67
N ARG A 17 -7.56 13.46 13.91
CA ARG A 17 -8.70 12.61 14.30
C ARG A 17 -10.04 13.05 13.72
N GLU A 18 -10.20 14.35 13.44
CA GLU A 18 -11.44 14.95 12.95
C GLU A 18 -11.50 15.07 11.42
N SER A 19 -10.40 14.75 10.72
CA SER A 19 -10.28 14.87 9.26
C SER A 19 -10.11 13.51 8.62
N LEU A 20 -10.64 13.36 7.40
CA LEU A 20 -10.28 12.24 6.53
C LEU A 20 -8.98 12.55 5.81
N VAL A 21 -8.00 11.67 5.91
CA VAL A 21 -6.70 11.81 5.25
C VAL A 21 -6.61 10.88 4.05
N VAL A 22 -6.54 11.46 2.86
CA VAL A 22 -6.37 10.72 1.61
C VAL A 22 -5.01 11.04 1.01
N ASP A 23 -4.16 10.03 0.87
CA ASP A 23 -2.89 10.14 0.15
C ASP A 23 -3.12 9.88 -1.35
N SER A 24 -2.89 10.91 -2.17
CA SER A 24 -3.15 10.89 -3.60
C SER A 24 -2.11 10.12 -4.42
N LEU A 25 -0.99 9.72 -3.82
CA LEU A 25 0.03 8.89 -4.45
C LEU A 25 0.70 8.01 -3.40
N SER A 26 -0.03 7.00 -2.95
CA SER A 26 0.44 6.07 -1.94
C SER A 26 0.69 4.71 -2.57
N PRO A 27 1.90 4.15 -2.50
CA PRO A 27 2.10 2.74 -2.82
C PRO A 27 1.65 1.82 -1.65
N GLY A 28 0.86 2.36 -0.71
CA GLY A 28 0.66 1.84 0.64
C GLY A 28 1.76 2.33 1.61
N PRO A 29 1.66 2.05 2.91
CA PRO A 29 2.71 2.33 3.87
C PRO A 29 3.90 1.41 3.56
N ILE A 30 4.83 1.94 2.79
CA ILE A 30 6.08 1.26 2.47
C ILE A 30 7.12 1.72 3.50
N GLY A 31 7.14 1.01 4.62
CA GLY A 31 8.38 0.79 5.35
C GLY A 31 9.02 -0.49 4.85
N CYS A 32 10.33 -0.48 4.59
CA CYS A 32 11.08 -1.72 4.50
C CYS A 32 11.08 -2.33 5.91
N SER A 33 10.16 -3.24 6.19
CA SER A 33 10.13 -3.88 7.51
C SER A 33 11.42 -4.67 7.72
N ALA A 34 11.76 -4.95 8.98
CA ALA A 34 12.88 -5.84 9.29
C ALA A 34 12.77 -7.22 8.60
N GLU A 35 11.55 -7.70 8.33
CA GLU A 35 11.31 -8.91 7.55
C GLU A 35 11.71 -8.75 6.08
N MET A 36 11.32 -7.64 5.45
CA MET A 36 11.70 -7.35 4.07
C MET A 36 13.22 -7.19 3.97
N GLU A 37 13.83 -6.44 4.88
CA GLU A 37 15.28 -6.26 4.93
C GLU A 37 16.01 -7.59 5.06
N ARG A 38 15.56 -8.46 5.98
CA ARG A 38 16.13 -9.81 6.15
C ARG A 38 15.98 -10.64 4.88
N CYS A 39 14.81 -10.61 4.25
CA CYS A 39 14.56 -11.34 3.00
C CYS A 39 15.46 -10.85 1.87
N TYR A 40 15.63 -9.54 1.72
CA TYR A 40 16.55 -8.94 0.76
C TYR A 40 17.99 -9.33 1.05
N ALA A 41 18.46 -9.17 2.29
CA ALA A 41 19.82 -9.50 2.69
C ALA A 41 20.15 -10.98 2.40
N GLU A 42 19.25 -11.90 2.74
CA GLU A 42 19.40 -13.33 2.45
C GLU A 42 19.59 -13.59 0.95
N ARG A 43 18.71 -13.03 0.10
CA ARG A 43 18.73 -13.29 -1.35
C ARG A 43 19.93 -12.65 -2.03
N LEU A 44 20.24 -11.40 -1.68
CA LEU A 44 21.39 -10.68 -2.24
C LEU A 44 22.72 -11.32 -1.81
N SER A 45 22.83 -11.81 -0.57
CA SER A 45 24.04 -12.51 -0.09
C SER A 45 24.36 -13.80 -0.88
N ARG A 46 23.35 -14.38 -1.54
CA ARG A 46 23.50 -15.56 -2.43
C ARG A 46 23.81 -15.18 -3.89
N GLY A 47 24.07 -13.90 -4.16
CA GLY A 47 24.38 -13.40 -5.51
C GLY A 47 23.15 -13.26 -6.42
N MET A 48 21.93 -13.28 -5.86
CA MET A 48 20.72 -13.06 -6.66
C MET A 48 20.69 -11.62 -7.21
N PRO A 49 20.38 -11.42 -8.51
CA PRO A 49 20.18 -10.08 -9.05
C PRO A 49 19.05 -9.33 -8.33
N PHE A 50 19.22 -8.03 -8.10
CA PHE A 50 18.28 -7.23 -7.30
C PHE A 50 16.82 -7.33 -7.80
N LEU A 51 16.58 -7.28 -9.11
CA LEU A 51 15.22 -7.36 -9.66
C LEU A 51 14.56 -8.73 -9.41
N ALA A 52 15.35 -9.81 -9.44
CA ALA A 52 14.88 -11.15 -9.10
C ALA A 52 14.58 -11.23 -7.60
N ALA A 53 15.49 -10.72 -6.75
CA ALA A 53 15.30 -10.66 -5.30
C ALA A 53 14.04 -9.87 -4.95
N ARG A 54 13.82 -8.69 -5.54
CA ARG A 54 12.62 -7.86 -5.35
C ARG A 54 11.34 -8.62 -5.67
N THR A 55 11.29 -9.30 -6.80
CA THR A 55 10.12 -10.11 -7.21
C THR A 55 9.84 -11.23 -6.22
N GLU A 56 10.87 -11.93 -5.75
CA GLU A 56 10.71 -12.99 -4.77
C GLU A 56 10.29 -12.49 -3.38
N VAL A 57 10.90 -11.40 -2.90
CA VAL A 57 10.53 -10.78 -1.62
C VAL A 57 9.08 -10.32 -1.69
N GLN A 58 8.67 -9.62 -2.76
CA GLN A 58 7.28 -9.18 -2.91
C GLN A 58 6.30 -10.36 -2.88
N ARG A 59 6.59 -11.45 -3.60
CA ARG A 59 5.76 -12.67 -3.58
C ARG A 59 5.72 -13.32 -2.19
N HIS A 60 6.84 -13.35 -1.49
CA HIS A 60 6.93 -13.89 -0.14
C HIS A 60 6.08 -13.08 0.85
N ILE A 61 6.24 -11.76 0.84
CA ILE A 61 5.47 -10.83 1.69
C ILE A 61 3.98 -10.92 1.38
N GLU A 62 3.58 -10.96 0.09
CA GLU A 62 2.19 -11.14 -0.30
C GLU A 62 1.60 -12.44 0.29
N THR A 63 2.37 -13.53 0.25
CA THR A 63 1.95 -14.81 0.82
C THR A 63 1.75 -14.73 2.34
N LEU A 64 2.66 -14.05 3.05
CA LEU A 64 2.54 -13.85 4.50
C LEU A 64 1.36 -12.94 4.84
N LEU A 65 1.18 -11.85 4.10
CA LEU A 65 0.11 -10.89 4.26
C LEU A 65 -1.26 -11.55 4.15
N LEU A 66 -1.50 -12.28 3.05
CA LEU A 66 -2.78 -12.95 2.82
C LEU A 66 -3.04 -14.10 3.79
N ALA A 67 -2.00 -14.62 4.45
CA ALA A 67 -2.14 -15.61 5.52
C ALA A 67 -2.32 -14.97 6.91
N GLY A 68 -2.41 -13.64 7.02
CA GLY A 68 -2.48 -12.93 8.30
C GLY A 68 -1.20 -12.99 9.13
N ARG A 69 -0.07 -13.39 8.53
CA ARG A 69 1.24 -13.56 9.20
C ARG A 69 2.20 -12.40 8.95
N TYR A 70 1.68 -11.27 8.49
CA TYR A 70 2.46 -10.06 8.23
C TYR A 70 1.73 -8.81 8.75
N PRO A 71 1.56 -8.68 10.08
CA PRO A 71 0.78 -7.59 10.67
C PRO A 71 1.41 -6.22 10.43
N ALA A 72 2.74 -6.15 10.24
CA ALA A 72 3.48 -4.91 10.03
C ALA A 72 2.91 -4.03 8.91
N TRP A 73 2.32 -4.61 7.86
CA TRP A 73 1.70 -3.81 6.79
C TRP A 73 0.39 -3.17 7.23
N ARG A 74 -0.47 -3.91 7.94
CA ARG A 74 -1.70 -3.39 8.54
C ARG A 74 -1.36 -2.30 9.56
N ASP A 75 -0.46 -2.61 10.48
CA ASP A 75 -0.12 -1.72 11.58
C ASP A 75 0.45 -0.40 11.04
N ALA A 76 1.29 -0.45 10.00
CA ALA A 76 1.78 0.75 9.33
C ALA A 76 0.67 1.60 8.66
N TRP A 77 -0.42 0.99 8.17
CA TRP A 77 -1.57 1.75 7.68
C TRP A 77 -2.27 2.50 8.81
N TYR A 78 -2.48 1.84 9.96
CA TYR A 78 -3.12 2.48 11.11
C TYR A 78 -2.24 3.54 11.75
N ASP A 79 -0.94 3.28 11.89
CA ASP A 79 0.03 4.20 12.48
C ASP A 79 0.30 5.42 11.59
N SER A 80 0.13 5.28 10.26
CA SER A 80 0.31 6.41 9.32
C SER A 80 -0.75 7.50 9.46
N GLY A 81 -1.92 7.16 10.01
CA GLY A 81 -3.04 8.08 10.07
C GLY A 81 -3.75 8.34 8.73
N VAL A 82 -3.36 7.65 7.66
CA VAL A 82 -4.02 7.74 6.36
C VAL A 82 -5.29 6.88 6.37
N ASP A 83 -6.42 7.42 5.95
CA ASP A 83 -7.70 6.69 5.85
C ASP A 83 -7.84 5.99 4.51
N ALA A 84 -7.38 6.64 3.43
CA ALA A 84 -7.34 6.04 2.11
C ALA A 84 -6.08 6.42 1.33
N GLY A 85 -5.54 5.47 0.55
CA GLY A 85 -4.40 5.72 -0.32
C GLY A 85 -4.72 5.41 -1.79
N SER A 86 -4.21 6.25 -2.68
CA SER A 86 -4.30 6.09 -4.13
C SER A 86 -3.10 5.31 -4.65
N CYS A 87 -3.30 4.02 -4.91
CA CYS A 87 -2.29 3.06 -5.32
C CYS A 87 -2.23 2.94 -6.84
N THR A 88 -1.05 3.22 -7.40
CA THR A 88 -0.81 3.07 -8.83
C THR A 88 -0.64 1.60 -9.22
N VAL A 89 -1.36 1.18 -10.26
CA VAL A 89 -1.25 -0.17 -10.85
C VAL A 89 -0.48 -0.13 -12.18
N GLY A 90 0.10 -1.26 -12.57
CA GLY A 90 0.82 -1.40 -13.83
C GLY A 90 2.24 -0.87 -13.81
N VAL A 91 2.76 -0.42 -12.68
CA VAL A 91 4.05 0.31 -12.58
C VAL A 91 5.24 -0.60 -12.93
N PHE A 92 5.38 -1.71 -12.20
CA PHE A 92 6.52 -2.61 -12.32
C PHE A 92 6.09 -4.07 -12.16
N GLY A 93 6.59 -4.96 -13.01
CA GLY A 93 6.45 -6.38 -12.78
C GLY A 93 6.84 -7.27 -13.97
N PRO A 94 6.49 -8.56 -13.91
CA PRO A 94 6.97 -9.57 -14.87
C PRO A 94 6.43 -9.39 -16.29
N TYR A 95 5.37 -8.60 -16.48
CA TYR A 95 4.76 -8.35 -17.79
C TYR A 95 5.19 -7.02 -18.41
N GLY A 96 6.28 -6.43 -17.90
CA GLY A 96 6.79 -5.13 -18.34
C GLY A 96 6.32 -3.98 -17.45
N ASN A 97 6.94 -2.82 -17.62
CA ASN A 97 6.60 -1.61 -16.87
C ASN A 97 5.59 -0.79 -17.65
N TRP A 98 4.53 -0.33 -16.97
CA TRP A 98 3.46 0.50 -17.53
C TRP A 98 2.65 -0.18 -18.64
N THR A 99 2.59 -1.51 -18.66
CA THR A 99 1.87 -2.27 -19.69
C THR A 99 0.44 -2.62 -19.24
N TYR A 100 -0.46 -2.83 -20.21
CA TYR A 100 -1.81 -3.32 -19.97
C TYR A 100 -1.79 -4.63 -19.16
N GLN A 101 -0.94 -5.59 -19.57
CA GLN A 101 -0.82 -6.89 -18.93
C GLN A 101 -0.36 -6.78 -17.47
N GLN A 102 0.59 -5.87 -17.18
CA GLN A 102 1.01 -5.61 -15.80
C GLN A 102 -0.11 -4.97 -14.98
N ALA A 103 -0.87 -4.05 -15.58
CA ALA A 103 -2.02 -3.46 -14.89
C ALA A 103 -3.09 -4.49 -14.54
N VAL A 104 -3.46 -5.38 -15.48
CA VAL A 104 -4.41 -6.48 -15.23
C VAL A 104 -3.92 -7.38 -14.10
N HIS A 105 -2.63 -7.73 -14.10
CA HIS A 105 -2.02 -8.51 -13.04
C HIS A 105 -2.12 -7.81 -11.67
N ASP A 106 -1.77 -6.54 -11.59
CA ASP A 106 -1.80 -5.78 -10.33
C ASP A 106 -3.23 -5.59 -9.81
N LEU A 107 -4.20 -5.37 -10.72
CA LEU A 107 -5.63 -5.32 -10.38
C LEU A 107 -6.10 -6.64 -9.74
N ALA A 108 -5.66 -7.79 -10.27
CA ALA A 108 -5.99 -9.10 -9.71
C ALA A 108 -5.38 -9.31 -8.31
N LEU A 109 -4.14 -8.86 -8.09
CA LEU A 109 -3.51 -8.92 -6.77
C LEU A 109 -4.25 -8.03 -5.75
N TRP A 110 -4.62 -6.81 -6.14
CA TRP A 110 -5.41 -5.93 -5.28
C TRP A 110 -6.79 -6.50 -4.97
N GLN A 111 -7.48 -7.06 -5.97
CA GLN A 111 -8.77 -7.71 -5.74
C GLN A 111 -8.65 -8.84 -4.72
N ARG A 112 -7.62 -9.68 -4.85
CA ARG A 112 -7.35 -10.74 -3.87
C ARG A 112 -7.13 -10.21 -2.46
N ARG A 113 -6.45 -9.08 -2.30
CA ARG A 113 -6.28 -8.44 -0.98
C ARG A 113 -7.61 -7.97 -0.41
N PHE A 114 -8.45 -7.31 -1.20
CA PHE A 114 -9.78 -6.88 -0.74
C PHE A 114 -10.68 -8.06 -0.35
N ASP A 115 -10.58 -9.17 -1.06
CA ASP A 115 -11.39 -10.37 -0.77
C ASP A 115 -10.89 -11.13 0.48
N THR A 116 -9.65 -10.88 0.91
CA THR A 116 -8.99 -11.64 1.99
C THR A 116 -8.83 -10.83 3.28
N LEU A 117 -8.56 -9.53 3.19
CA LEU A 117 -8.21 -8.67 4.32
C LEU A 117 -9.44 -7.88 4.79
N ASP A 118 -10.00 -8.26 5.93
CA ASP A 118 -11.22 -7.68 6.50
C ASP A 118 -11.13 -6.18 6.85
N TRP A 119 -9.92 -5.69 7.11
CA TRP A 119 -9.62 -4.31 7.44
C TRP A 119 -9.39 -3.41 6.23
N LEU A 120 -9.24 -3.98 5.02
CA LEU A 120 -8.90 -3.25 3.80
C LEU A 120 -10.08 -3.24 2.83
N GLU A 121 -10.38 -2.07 2.27
CA GLU A 121 -11.52 -1.89 1.40
C GLU A 121 -11.19 -1.14 0.11
N LYS A 122 -11.80 -1.57 -1.00
CA LYS A 122 -11.73 -0.89 -2.29
C LYS A 122 -12.63 0.35 -2.29
N VAL A 123 -12.03 1.51 -2.54
CA VAL A 123 -12.74 2.79 -2.67
C VAL A 123 -13.08 3.04 -4.13
N ARG A 124 -14.36 3.32 -4.43
CA ARG A 124 -14.84 3.64 -5.78
C ARG A 124 -15.43 5.04 -5.88
N ALA A 125 -15.87 5.61 -4.77
CA ALA A 125 -16.41 6.95 -4.69
C ALA A 125 -16.13 7.61 -3.33
N ALA A 126 -16.29 8.93 -3.25
CA ALA A 126 -16.09 9.68 -2.01
C ALA A 126 -16.90 9.12 -0.80
N PRO A 127 -18.18 8.70 -0.95
CA PRO A 127 -18.92 8.10 0.17
C PRO A 127 -18.29 6.83 0.76
N ASP A 128 -17.45 6.11 0.01
CA ASP A 128 -16.73 4.97 0.57
C ASP A 128 -15.68 5.42 1.59
N VAL A 129 -15.00 6.55 1.35
CA VAL A 129 -13.98 7.09 2.26
C VAL A 129 -14.60 7.54 3.58
N GLU A 130 -15.75 8.23 3.52
CA GLU A 130 -16.51 8.64 4.71
C GLU A 130 -16.94 7.43 5.55
N ARG A 131 -17.46 6.40 4.88
CA ARG A 131 -17.87 5.14 5.53
C ARG A 131 -16.69 4.38 6.14
N ILE A 132 -15.53 4.38 5.49
CA ILE A 132 -14.31 3.73 5.97
C ILE A 132 -13.77 4.46 7.21
N GLY A 133 -13.73 5.80 7.20
CA GLY A 133 -13.29 6.60 8.35
C GLY A 133 -14.14 6.38 9.60
N ALA A 134 -15.46 6.20 9.45
CA ALA A 134 -16.34 5.86 10.56
C ALA A 134 -16.22 4.39 11.02
N GLY A 135 -15.86 3.48 10.10
CA GLY A 135 -15.85 2.04 10.32
C GLY A 135 -14.51 1.45 10.78
N GLY A 136 -13.47 2.26 10.92
CA GLY A 136 -12.14 1.82 11.35
C GLY A 136 -11.41 0.92 10.34
N ARG A 137 -11.85 0.91 9.08
CA ARG A 137 -11.16 0.22 7.97
C ARG A 137 -10.18 1.16 7.27
N LYS A 138 -9.43 0.65 6.30
CA LYS A 138 -8.54 1.45 5.45
C LYS A 138 -8.91 1.29 3.98
N GLY A 139 -8.85 2.39 3.24
CA GLY A 139 -9.31 2.48 1.85
C GLY A 139 -8.17 2.44 0.85
N VAL A 140 -8.41 1.82 -0.29
CA VAL A 140 -7.51 1.89 -1.46
C VAL A 140 -8.29 2.34 -2.69
N ILE A 141 -7.82 3.43 -3.28
CA ILE A 141 -8.21 3.88 -4.62
C ILE A 141 -7.17 3.31 -5.59
N LEU A 142 -7.59 2.64 -6.66
CA LEU A 142 -6.66 2.17 -7.69
C LEU A 142 -6.58 3.21 -8.80
N ASN A 143 -5.35 3.64 -9.11
CA ASN A 143 -5.09 4.66 -10.13
C ASN A 143 -4.10 4.17 -11.21
N PHE A 144 -4.04 4.91 -12.30
CA PHE A 144 -2.99 4.83 -13.30
C PHE A 144 -2.19 6.14 -13.27
N GLN A 145 -0.86 6.03 -13.28
CA GLN A 145 0.04 7.16 -13.48
C GLN A 145 0.56 7.02 -14.90
N ASN A 146 0.13 7.90 -15.82
CA ASN A 146 0.27 7.81 -17.29
C ASN A 146 -0.79 6.94 -18.00
N ALA A 147 -0.83 7.04 -19.34
CA ALA A 147 -1.80 6.37 -20.21
C ALA A 147 -1.26 5.12 -20.92
N ARG A 148 0.00 4.71 -20.69
CA ARG A 148 0.63 3.60 -21.44
C ARG A 148 -0.08 2.26 -21.32
N ALA A 149 -0.78 2.04 -20.20
CA ALA A 149 -1.56 0.81 -20.00
C ALA A 149 -2.79 0.71 -20.92
N ILE A 150 -3.15 1.78 -21.63
CA ILE A 150 -4.27 1.86 -22.58
C ILE A 150 -3.85 2.39 -23.95
N GLU A 151 -2.54 2.58 -24.18
CA GLU A 151 -1.99 2.92 -25.48
C GLU A 151 -1.84 1.62 -26.31
N ASP A 152 -2.20 1.68 -27.60
CA ASP A 152 -2.08 0.59 -28.56
C ASP A 152 -0.60 0.29 -28.93
#